data_AF-A0A959FZ68-F1
#
_entry.id   AF-A0A959FZ68-F1
#
_cell.length_a   1.000
_cell.length_b   1.000
_cell.length_c   1.000
_cell.angle_alpha   90.00
_cell.angle_beta   90.00
_cell.angle_gamma   90.00
#
_symmetry.space_group_name_H-M   'P 1'
#
loop_
_entity.id
_entity.type
_entity.pdbx_description
1 polymer ?
#
loop_
_entity_poly.entity_id
_entity_poly.type
_entity_poly.pdbx_seq_one_letter_code
_entity_poly.pdbx_strand_id
1 'polypeptide(L)'
;TESIAFPFTRYLPLHPALEIGLTMKQVEQEKSVRQWNGYAGWYYHEKIENGVYLRAEYLYGQKLGSFLRVDAFGGLGYLHTFYPGTLLKIDPETGAIEKVPQYGRAHAIANVGIGLVYRNQSRWEPFVKQSLSVETPFANGIPVMVHSFLQLGVNLKF
;
A
#
# COMPACT_ATOMS: atom_id res chain seq x y z
N THR A 1 10.68 21.49 14.86
CA THR A 1 10.97 20.69 13.65
C THR A 1 11.52 19.36 14.15
N GLU A 2 10.66 18.39 14.40
CA GLU A 2 11.11 17.10 14.93
C GLU A 2 11.17 16.09 13.79
N SER A 3 12.37 15.96 13.24
CA SER A 3 12.79 14.82 12.45
C SER A 3 13.17 13.73 13.45
N ILE A 4 12.37 12.66 13.54
CA ILE A 4 12.83 11.43 14.18
C ILE A 4 13.29 10.50 13.05
N ALA A 5 14.45 10.83 12.49
CA ALA A 5 15.24 9.85 11.75
C ALA A 5 15.86 8.92 12.79
N PHE A 6 15.36 7.68 12.91
CA PHE A 6 16.05 6.64 13.67
C PHE A 6 17.23 6.14 12.83
N PRO A 7 18.47 6.55 13.12
CA PRO A 7 19.62 6.14 12.34
C PRO A 7 20.11 4.82 12.94
N PHE A 8 20.15 3.77 12.11
CA PHE A 8 20.94 2.55 12.34
C PHE A 8 20.56 1.60 13.51
N THR A 9 19.34 1.03 13.52
CA THR A 9 19.04 -0.12 14.42
C THR A 9 18.37 -1.34 13.79
N ARG A 10 18.11 -1.40 12.47
CA ARG A 10 17.71 -2.66 11.80
C ARG A 10 18.35 -2.79 10.43
N TYR A 11 18.85 -3.99 10.12
CA TYR A 11 19.66 -4.27 8.92
C TYR A 11 18.95 -4.03 7.58
N LEU A 12 17.61 -3.87 7.57
CA LEU A 12 16.83 -3.28 6.48
C LEU A 12 15.49 -2.76 7.05
N PRO A 13 15.07 -1.50 6.82
CA PRO A 13 13.76 -0.98 7.20
C PRO A 13 12.67 -1.48 6.24
N LEU A 14 12.64 -2.80 6.01
CA LEU A 14 11.63 -3.45 5.17
C LEU A 14 10.51 -3.95 6.06
N HIS A 15 9.29 -3.54 5.73
CA HIS A 15 8.07 -4.00 6.39
C HIS A 15 7.38 -5.00 5.46
N PRO A 16 7.18 -6.25 5.90
CA PRO A 16 6.50 -7.22 5.07
C PRO A 16 5.05 -6.78 4.85
N ALA A 17 4.64 -6.81 3.59
CA ALA A 17 3.28 -6.59 3.18
C ALA A 17 2.87 -7.70 2.21
N LEU A 18 1.60 -8.09 2.28
CA LEU A 18 1.00 -9.05 1.38
C LEU A 18 -0.18 -8.37 0.68
N GLU A 19 -0.31 -8.61 -0.62
CA GLU A 19 -1.39 -8.07 -1.42
C GLU A 19 -1.93 -9.13 -2.37
N ILE A 20 -3.24 -9.17 -2.51
CA ILE A 20 -3.95 -9.92 -3.53
C ILE A 20 -4.74 -8.95 -4.41
N GLY A 21 -4.73 -9.20 -5.72
CA GLY A 21 -5.37 -8.34 -6.71
C GLY A 21 -6.31 -9.10 -7.63
N LEU A 22 -7.36 -8.42 -8.06
CA LEU A 22 -8.29 -8.86 -9.09
C LEU A 22 -8.33 -7.82 -10.22
N THR A 23 -8.13 -8.28 -11.46
CA THR A 23 -8.35 -7.45 -12.64
C THR A 23 -9.82 -7.54 -13.04
N MET A 24 -10.56 -6.45 -12.83
CA MET A 24 -12.00 -6.38 -13.14
C MET A 24 -12.25 -6.14 -14.63
N LYS A 25 -11.41 -5.33 -15.28
CA LYS A 25 -11.53 -5.03 -16.70
C LYS A 25 -10.15 -4.88 -17.30
N GLN A 26 -9.92 -5.56 -18.42
CA GLN A 26 -8.70 -5.44 -19.21
C GLN A 26 -9.07 -5.08 -20.65
N VAL A 27 -8.45 -4.03 -21.18
CA VAL A 27 -8.53 -3.66 -22.59
C VAL A 27 -7.12 -3.74 -23.16
N GLU A 28 -6.92 -4.70 -24.05
CA GLU A 28 -5.63 -4.96 -24.67
C GLU A 28 -5.63 -4.47 -26.12
N GLN A 29 -4.61 -3.68 -26.46
CA GLN A 29 -4.32 -3.23 -27.81
C GLN A 29 -2.94 -3.78 -28.22
N GLU A 30 -2.57 -3.59 -29.48
CA GLU A 30 -1.30 -4.09 -30.02
C GLU A 30 -0.10 -3.60 -29.20
N LYS A 31 -0.08 -2.32 -28.83
CA LYS A 31 1.03 -1.67 -28.12
C LYS A 31 0.74 -1.30 -26.67
N SER A 32 -0.52 -1.29 -26.22
CA SER A 32 -0.87 -0.88 -24.86
C SER A 32 -1.88 -1.79 -24.20
N VAL A 33 -1.89 -1.78 -22.87
CA VAL A 33 -2.86 -2.48 -22.03
C VAL A 33 -3.43 -1.48 -21.04
N ARG A 34 -4.74 -1.51 -20.85
CA ARG A 34 -5.43 -0.74 -19.82
C ARG A 34 -6.12 -1.70 -18.88
N GLN A 35 -5.93 -1.53 -17.58
CA GLN A 35 -6.53 -2.39 -16.57
C GLN A 35 -7.21 -1.58 -15.47
N TRP A 36 -8.33 -2.09 -15.00
CA TRP A 36 -8.97 -1.69 -13.76
C TRP A 36 -8.79 -2.83 -12.77
N ASN A 37 -8.07 -2.56 -11.70
CA ASN A 37 -7.69 -3.53 -10.70
C ASN A 37 -8.30 -3.16 -9.35
N GLY A 38 -8.69 -4.17 -8.58
CA GLY A 38 -9.01 -4.04 -7.17
C GLY A 38 -7.98 -4.83 -6.37
N TYR A 39 -7.46 -4.25 -5.30
CA TYR A 39 -6.49 -4.91 -4.43
C TYR A 39 -6.96 -4.89 -2.99
N ALA A 40 -6.69 -5.99 -2.31
CA ALA A 40 -6.79 -6.10 -0.86
C ALA A 40 -5.40 -6.47 -0.33
N GLY A 41 -4.93 -5.74 0.67
CA GLY A 41 -3.62 -5.98 1.23
C GLY A 41 -3.56 -5.75 2.73
N TRP A 42 -2.50 -6.29 3.31
CA TRP A 42 -2.20 -6.14 4.71
C TRP A 42 -0.70 -5.87 4.87
N TYR A 43 -0.36 -4.96 5.78
CA TYR A 43 1.02 -4.71 6.15
C TYR A 43 1.20 -4.78 7.66
N TYR A 44 2.38 -5.24 8.07
CA TYR A 44 2.77 -5.35 9.46
C TYR A 44 3.87 -4.34 9.80
N HIS A 45 3.58 -3.42 10.71
CA HIS A 45 4.58 -2.52 11.26
C HIS A 45 4.60 -2.62 12.79
N GLU A 46 5.60 -3.34 13.31
CA GLU A 46 5.75 -3.67 14.75
C GLU A 46 5.68 -2.45 15.68
N LYS A 47 6.17 -1.29 15.23
CA LYS A 47 6.34 -0.08 16.06
C LYS A 47 5.31 1.03 15.83
N ILE A 48 4.50 0.97 14.77
CA ILE A 48 3.62 2.07 14.36
C ILE A 48 2.19 1.55 14.30
N GLU A 49 1.87 0.72 13.31
CA GLU A 49 0.51 0.20 13.15
C GLU A 49 0.44 -1.00 12.21
N ASN A 50 -0.59 -1.82 12.37
CA ASN A 50 -0.94 -2.87 11.43
C ASN A 50 -2.10 -2.38 10.57
N GLY A 51 -1.95 -2.43 9.26
CA GLY A 51 -2.94 -1.87 8.34
C GLY A 51 -3.55 -2.93 7.45
N VAL A 52 -4.88 -2.90 7.29
CA VAL A 52 -5.58 -3.58 6.20
C VAL A 52 -6.07 -2.51 5.24
N TYR A 53 -5.81 -2.68 3.95
CA TYR A 53 -6.24 -1.72 2.93
C TYR A 53 -6.96 -2.39 1.77
N LEU A 54 -7.87 -1.62 1.18
CA LEU A 54 -8.57 -1.92 -0.06
C LEU A 54 -8.32 -0.76 -1.03
N ARG A 55 -7.88 -1.04 -2.25
CA ARG A 55 -7.65 0.00 -3.25
C ARG A 55 -8.19 -0.39 -4.62
N ALA A 56 -8.70 0.61 -5.34
CA ALA A 56 -9.00 0.51 -6.76
C ALA A 56 -7.89 1.24 -7.53
N GLU A 57 -7.35 0.59 -8.54
CA GLU A 57 -6.21 1.08 -9.33
C GLU A 57 -6.55 1.06 -10.81
N TYR A 58 -6.24 2.17 -11.48
CA TYR A 58 -6.17 2.23 -12.92
C TYR A 58 -4.72 2.08 -13.37
N LEU A 59 -4.48 1.15 -14.29
CA LEU A 59 -3.16 0.85 -14.83
C LEU A 59 -3.15 1.07 -16.33
N TYR A 60 -2.13 1.79 -16.80
CA TYR A 60 -1.78 1.95 -18.20
C TYR A 60 -0.41 1.32 -18.45
N GLY A 61 -0.38 0.26 -19.24
CA GLY A 61 0.82 -0.49 -19.60
C GLY A 61 1.22 -0.28 -21.06
N GLN A 62 2.47 0.08 -21.31
CA GLN A 62 3.07 0.17 -22.64
C GLN A 62 3.90 -1.10 -22.89
N LYS A 63 3.59 -1.83 -23.96
CA LYS A 63 4.34 -3.02 -24.36
C LYS A 63 5.63 -2.58 -25.07
N LEU A 64 6.77 -3.02 -24.55
CA LEU A 64 8.08 -2.81 -25.16
C LEU A 64 8.57 -4.16 -25.72
N GLY A 65 8.31 -4.38 -27.01
CA GLY A 65 8.59 -5.65 -27.67
C GLY A 65 7.67 -6.79 -27.20
N SER A 66 8.14 -8.03 -27.38
CA SER A 66 7.38 -9.24 -27.06
C SER A 66 7.43 -9.62 -25.58
N PHE A 67 8.48 -9.22 -24.85
CA PHE A 67 8.80 -9.76 -23.53
C PHE A 67 8.68 -8.78 -22.36
N LEU A 68 8.50 -7.49 -22.61
CA LEU A 68 8.47 -6.49 -21.54
C LEU A 68 7.23 -5.58 -21.66
N ARG A 69 6.70 -5.19 -20.50
CA ARG A 69 5.69 -4.12 -20.39
C ARG A 69 6.06 -3.19 -19.25
N VAL A 70 5.97 -1.90 -19.53
CA VAL A 70 6.16 -0.84 -18.54
C VAL A 70 4.79 -0.33 -18.15
N ASP A 71 4.48 -0.39 -16.86
CA ASP A 71 3.19 0.01 -16.33
C ASP A 71 3.34 1.34 -15.59
N ALA A 72 2.41 2.25 -15.80
CA ALA A 72 2.15 3.39 -14.92
C ALA A 72 0.76 3.20 -14.34
N PHE A 73 0.60 3.44 -13.04
CA PHE A 73 -0.66 3.20 -12.37
C PHE A 73 -0.95 4.27 -11.32
N GLY A 74 -2.24 4.45 -11.05
CA GLY A 74 -2.75 5.35 -10.05
C GLY A 74 -4.05 4.81 -9.46
N GLY A 75 -4.22 4.97 -8.16
CA GLY A 75 -5.34 4.38 -7.44
C GLY A 75 -5.75 5.19 -6.23
N LEU A 76 -6.95 4.89 -5.76
CA LEU A 76 -7.54 5.42 -4.53
C LEU A 76 -8.07 4.26 -3.71
N GLY A 77 -8.12 4.43 -2.40
CA GLY A 77 -8.56 3.36 -1.52
C GLY A 77 -8.85 3.80 -0.11
N TYR A 78 -9.03 2.79 0.72
CA TYR A 78 -9.28 2.88 2.13
C TYR A 78 -8.24 2.05 2.88
N LEU A 79 -7.69 2.61 3.93
CA LEU A 79 -6.77 1.95 4.85
C LEU A 79 -7.39 2.01 6.25
N HIS A 80 -7.38 0.89 6.94
CA HIS A 80 -7.75 0.82 8.34
C HIS A 80 -6.56 0.33 9.16
N THR A 81 -6.10 1.17 10.09
CA THR A 81 -4.92 0.88 10.90
C THR A 81 -5.27 0.54 12.34
N PHE A 82 -4.56 -0.44 12.90
CA PHE A 82 -4.68 -0.92 14.26
C PHE A 82 -3.34 -0.70 14.96
N TYR A 83 -3.31 0.12 16.00
CA TYR A 83 -2.08 0.36 16.75
C TYR A 83 -1.83 -0.79 17.73
N PRO A 84 -0.61 -1.33 17.79
CA PRO A 84 -0.23 -2.33 18.79
C PRO A 84 -0.01 -1.63 20.13
N GLY A 85 -1.04 -1.55 20.98
CA GLY A 85 -0.91 -0.98 22.33
C GLY A 85 -2.22 -0.81 23.08
N THR A 86 -2.15 -0.67 24.40
CA THR A 86 -3.28 -0.21 25.21
C THR A 86 -3.22 1.30 25.27
N LEU A 87 -4.22 1.99 24.72
CA LEU A 87 -4.37 3.43 24.94
C LEU A 87 -4.77 3.67 26.39
N LEU A 88 -3.93 4.42 27.09
CA LEU A 88 -4.17 4.85 28.45
C LEU A 88 -4.58 6.32 28.41
N LYS A 89 -5.73 6.65 28.98
CA LYS A 89 -6.18 8.03 29.16
C LYS A 89 -6.15 8.33 30.65
N ILE A 90 -5.65 9.50 31.01
CA ILE A 90 -5.78 10.01 32.37
C ILE A 90 -7.17 10.63 32.46
N ASP A 91 -7.98 10.14 33.39
CA ASP A 91 -9.24 10.76 33.73
C ASP A 91 -8.95 12.13 34.38
N PRO A 92 -9.40 13.25 33.80
CA PRO A 92 -9.14 14.59 34.34
C PRO A 92 -9.84 14.84 35.70
N GLU A 93 -10.85 14.05 36.06
CA GLU A 93 -11.59 14.22 37.33
C GLU A 93 -11.03 13.36 38.46
N THR A 94 -10.59 12.14 38.16
CA THR A 94 -10.11 11.18 39.18
C THR A 94 -8.60 10.99 39.19
N GLY A 95 -7.89 11.44 38.15
CA GLY A 95 -6.46 11.18 37.95
C GLY A 95 -6.14 9.71 37.67
N ALA A 96 -7.15 8.84 37.55
CA ALA A 96 -6.97 7.42 37.31
C ALA A 96 -6.54 7.16 35.85
N ILE A 97 -5.72 6.12 35.67
CA ILE A 97 -5.31 5.67 34.35
C ILE A 97 -6.35 4.66 33.85
N GLU A 98 -7.15 5.06 32.87
CA GLU A 98 -8.17 4.20 32.28
C GLU A 98 -7.70 3.63 30.94
N LYS A 99 -8.00 2.35 30.72
CA LYS A 99 -7.81 1.69 29.43
C LYS A 99 -8.94 2.10 28.50
N VAL A 100 -8.62 2.76 27.39
CA VAL A 100 -9.59 3.15 26.38
C VAL A 100 -9.61 2.11 25.26
N PRO A 101 -10.79 1.62 24.84
CA PRO A 101 -10.88 0.72 23.70
C PRO A 101 -10.40 1.43 22.42
N GLN A 102 -9.54 0.76 21.66
CA GLN A 102 -8.97 1.28 20.43
C GLN A 102 -9.52 0.52 19.23
N TYR A 103 -10.44 1.14 18.49
CA TYR A 103 -11.09 0.54 17.30
C TYR A 103 -10.30 0.72 16.00
N GLY A 104 -9.05 1.20 16.09
CA GLY A 104 -8.26 1.55 14.91
C GLY A 104 -8.62 2.92 14.31
N ARG A 105 -8.00 3.26 13.19
CA ARG A 105 -8.24 4.52 12.46
C ARG A 105 -8.48 4.26 10.98
N ALA A 106 -9.48 4.95 10.46
CA ALA A 106 -9.83 4.96 9.06
C ALA A 106 -9.06 6.07 8.33
N HIS A 107 -8.46 5.72 7.20
CA HIS A 107 -7.72 6.62 6.33
C HIS A 107 -8.17 6.44 4.89
N ALA A 108 -8.26 7.55 4.16
CA ALA A 108 -8.30 7.52 2.71
C ALA A 108 -6.85 7.42 2.19
N ILE A 109 -6.64 6.59 1.17
CA ILE A 109 -5.34 6.44 0.53
C ILE A 109 -5.40 6.80 -0.95
N ALA A 110 -4.32 7.36 -1.46
CA ALA A 110 -4.08 7.59 -2.87
C ALA A 110 -2.69 7.07 -3.23
N ASN A 111 -2.58 6.28 -4.28
CA ASN A 111 -1.31 5.72 -4.71
C ASN A 111 -1.01 6.02 -6.18
N VAL A 112 0.27 6.20 -6.49
CA VAL A 112 0.78 6.28 -7.85
C VAL A 112 2.07 5.49 -7.95
N GLY A 113 2.37 4.95 -9.12
CA GLY A 113 3.58 4.18 -9.28
C GLY A 113 3.86 3.75 -10.68
N ILE A 114 4.99 3.06 -10.80
CA ILE A 114 5.47 2.47 -12.03
C ILE A 114 5.82 1.00 -11.80
N GLY A 115 5.73 0.20 -12.84
CA GLY A 115 6.04 -1.22 -12.77
C GLY A 115 6.67 -1.74 -14.05
N LEU A 116 7.36 -2.86 -13.92
CA LEU A 116 7.88 -3.66 -15.01
C LEU A 116 7.27 -5.05 -14.91
N VAL A 117 6.72 -5.53 -16.02
CA VAL A 117 6.15 -6.86 -16.14
C VAL A 117 6.92 -7.61 -17.20
N TYR A 118 7.46 -8.76 -16.83
CA TYR A 118 8.05 -9.69 -17.78
C TYR A 118 6.95 -10.54 -18.40
N ARG A 119 6.73 -10.34 -19.69
CA ARG A 119 5.74 -11.03 -20.50
C ARG A 119 6.38 -12.26 -21.11
N ASN A 120 5.80 -13.42 -20.85
CA ASN A 120 6.18 -14.66 -21.52
C ASN A 120 4.91 -15.32 -22.09
N GLN A 121 5.05 -16.34 -22.93
CA GLN A 121 3.92 -17.15 -23.41
C GLN A 121 3.30 -18.04 -22.30
N SER A 122 3.90 -18.05 -21.12
CA SER A 122 3.40 -18.75 -19.95
C SER A 122 2.22 -18.01 -19.29
N ARG A 123 1.48 -18.71 -18.43
CA ARG A 123 0.39 -18.13 -17.61
C ARG A 123 0.89 -17.22 -16.49
N TRP A 124 2.20 -17.25 -16.20
CA TRP A 124 2.86 -16.50 -15.13
C TRP A 124 3.59 -15.29 -15.72
N GLU A 125 3.21 -14.10 -15.28
CA GLU A 125 3.90 -12.85 -15.62
C GLU A 125 4.46 -12.20 -14.36
N PRO A 126 5.73 -12.47 -14.01
CA PRO A 126 6.35 -11.85 -12.85
C PRO A 126 6.48 -10.34 -13.07
N PHE A 127 6.36 -9.59 -11.99
CA PHE A 127 6.43 -8.15 -12.01
C PHE A 127 7.21 -7.58 -10.83
N VAL A 128 7.74 -6.38 -11.04
CA VAL A 128 8.23 -5.48 -9.99
C VAL A 128 7.50 -4.16 -10.11
N LYS A 129 7.00 -3.63 -9.01
CA LYS A 129 6.35 -2.31 -8.95
C LYS A 129 7.00 -1.45 -7.87
N GLN A 130 7.20 -0.19 -8.18
CA GLN A 130 7.53 0.85 -7.21
C GLN A 130 6.33 1.79 -7.10
N SER A 131 5.81 1.98 -5.90
CA SER A 131 4.67 2.87 -5.66
C SER A 131 4.95 3.84 -4.51
N LEU A 132 4.32 5.00 -4.62
CA LEU A 132 4.18 5.99 -3.57
C LEU A 132 2.71 6.04 -3.20
N SER A 133 2.42 5.90 -1.91
CA SER A 133 1.07 6.02 -1.36
C SER A 133 1.03 7.18 -0.39
N VAL A 134 -0.09 7.88 -0.39
CA VAL A 134 -0.36 9.00 0.50
C VAL A 134 -1.61 8.65 1.28
N GLU A 135 -1.61 8.87 2.58
CA GLU A 135 -2.76 8.60 3.45
C GLU A 135 -3.18 9.82 4.24
N THR A 136 -4.49 9.94 4.46
CA THR A 136 -5.10 11.05 5.19
C THR A 136 -6.46 10.65 5.77
N PRO A 137 -6.85 11.11 6.98
CA PRO A 137 -6.08 11.93 7.92
C PRO A 137 -5.20 11.07 8.86
N PHE A 138 -3.88 11.33 8.90
CA PHE A 138 -2.96 10.52 9.69
C PHE A 138 -3.09 10.75 11.21
N ALA A 139 -2.90 11.99 11.70
CA ALA A 139 -3.01 12.33 13.12
C ALA A 139 -3.27 13.83 13.35
N ASN A 140 -3.65 14.19 14.59
CA ASN A 140 -3.78 15.59 15.00
C ASN A 140 -2.43 16.32 14.81
N GLY A 141 -2.35 17.22 13.83
CA GLY A 141 -1.16 18.01 13.50
C GLY A 141 -0.37 17.53 12.28
N ILE A 142 -0.56 16.29 11.81
CA ILE A 142 0.05 15.77 10.57
C ILE A 142 -1.09 15.35 9.63
N PRO A 143 -1.44 16.17 8.62
CA PRO A 143 -2.61 15.93 7.80
C PRO A 143 -2.42 14.74 6.83
N VAL A 144 -1.17 14.45 6.48
CA VAL A 144 -0.80 13.53 5.40
C VAL A 144 0.46 12.76 5.76
N MET A 145 0.47 11.46 5.51
CA MET A 145 1.67 10.61 5.56
C MET A 145 1.96 9.98 4.19
N VAL A 146 3.24 9.86 3.85
CA VAL A 146 3.69 9.28 2.58
C VAL A 146 4.43 7.98 2.84
N HIS A 147 4.05 6.95 2.11
CA HIS A 147 4.61 5.61 2.12
C HIS A 147 5.22 5.28 0.77
N SER A 148 6.32 4.52 0.77
CA SER A 148 6.98 4.01 -0.43
C SER A 148 7.00 2.49 -0.37
N PHE A 149 6.50 1.83 -1.42
CA PHE A 149 6.42 0.38 -1.48
C PHE A 149 7.12 -0.15 -2.73
N LEU A 150 8.00 -1.11 -2.51
CA LEU A 150 8.55 -1.97 -3.54
C LEU A 150 7.81 -3.30 -3.49
N GLN A 151 7.12 -3.67 -4.57
CA GLN A 151 6.33 -4.89 -4.67
C GLN A 151 6.95 -5.83 -5.69
N LEU A 152 7.08 -7.10 -5.32
CA LEU A 152 7.47 -8.19 -6.19
C LEU A 152 6.32 -9.20 -6.20
N GLY A 153 5.90 -9.64 -7.37
CA GLY A 153 4.75 -10.54 -7.47
C GLY A 153 4.63 -11.19 -8.83
N VAL A 154 3.54 -11.91 -9.02
CA VAL A 154 3.23 -12.59 -10.28
C VAL A 154 1.77 -12.38 -10.64
N ASN A 155 1.52 -11.99 -11.89
CA ASN A 155 0.18 -11.98 -12.46
C ASN A 155 -0.11 -13.37 -13.05
N LEU A 156 -1.30 -13.89 -12.76
CA LEU A 156 -1.80 -15.14 -13.31
C LEU A 156 -2.84 -14.84 -14.38
N LYS A 157 -2.61 -15.32 -15.60
CA LYS A 157 -3.58 -15.28 -16.69
C LYS A 157 -4.45 -16.52 -16.66
N PHE A 158 -5.76 -16.32 -16.63
CA PHE A 158 -6.79 -17.35 -16.74
C PHE A 158 -7.50 -17.23 -18.09
#